data_AF-A0A971G5G0-F1
#
_entry.id   AF-A0A971G5G0-F1
#
_cell.length_a   1.000
_cell.length_b   1.000
_cell.length_c   1.000
_cell.angle_alpha   90.00
_cell.angle_beta   90.00
_cell.angle_gamma   90.00
#
_symmetry.space_group_name_H-M   'P 1'
#
loop_
_entity.id
_entity.type
_entity.pdbx_description
1 polymer ?
#
loop_
_entity_poly.entity_id
_entity_poly.type
_entity_poly.pdbx_seq_one_letter_code
_entity_poly.pdbx_strand_id
1 'polypeptide(L)'
;MKPKLSIGVCVLISLALVLFGLIFGTLSGFNDDRKEVMALLSGEGGLMDVLQFRGADGLNLTVVARRHLPAGDADVQAVENAAGKLREPQASLSALKEQDRRLAAAVERVAEKLAQTPSFQASARDKSYLDMLKADLQKLSASPVIATYNQAAADFNKQLDSKTGGALARLLGMQPCELYQ
;
A
#
# COMPACT_ATOMS: atom_id res chain seq x y z
N MET A 1 30.52 24.49 51.00
CA MET A 1 30.29 25.66 50.12
C MET A 1 29.33 25.23 49.02
N LYS A 2 28.20 25.93 48.80
CA LYS A 2 27.27 25.59 47.71
C LYS A 2 27.90 26.05 46.38
N PRO A 3 28.14 25.16 45.41
CA PRO A 3 28.62 25.58 44.10
C PRO A 3 27.57 26.50 43.48
N LYS A 4 27.95 27.75 43.17
CA LYS A 4 27.10 28.68 42.42
C LYS A 4 27.34 28.42 40.95
N LEU A 5 26.31 27.97 40.24
CA LEU A 5 26.31 27.93 38.77
C LEU A 5 26.55 29.34 38.25
N SER A 6 27.53 29.49 37.35
CA SER A 6 27.77 30.79 36.72
C SER A 6 26.61 31.10 35.76
N ILE A 7 26.33 32.39 35.56
CA ILE A 7 25.32 32.85 34.61
C ILE A 7 25.56 32.25 33.22
N GLY A 8 26.82 32.11 32.80
CA GLY A 8 27.18 31.47 31.53
C GLY A 8 26.72 30.01 31.43
N VAL A 9 26.85 29.22 32.50
CA VAL A 9 26.35 27.84 32.50
C VAL A 9 24.83 27.81 32.45
N CYS A 10 24.13 28.71 33.15
CA CYS A 10 22.68 28.81 33.07
C CYS A 10 22.20 29.13 31.65
N VAL A 11 22.85 30.09 30.97
CA VAL A 11 22.52 30.45 29.57
C VAL A 11 22.73 29.26 28.63
N LEU A 12 23.83 28.51 28.79
CA LEU A 12 24.09 27.31 27.97
C LEU A 12 23.03 26.23 28.17
N ILE A 13 22.62 25.98 29.42
CA ILE A 13 21.56 25.01 29.73
C ILE A 13 20.24 25.45 29.10
N SER A 14 19.87 26.72 29.23
CA SER A 14 18.65 27.25 28.62
C SER A 14 18.67 27.10 27.09
N LEU A 15 19.80 27.39 26.45
CA LEU A 15 19.94 27.22 25.00
C LEU A 15 19.80 25.74 24.60
N ALA A 16 20.43 24.83 25.35
CA ALA A 16 20.32 23.39 25.11
C ALA A 16 18.88 22.89 25.24
N LEU A 17 18.13 23.34 26.25
CA LEU A 17 16.72 22.97 26.45
C LEU A 17 15.82 23.50 25.33
N VAL A 18 16.04 24.73 24.87
CA VAL A 18 15.29 25.30 23.74
C VAL A 18 15.57 24.50 22.46
N LEU A 19 16.84 24.22 22.17
CA LEU A 19 17.22 23.41 21.00
C LEU A 19 16.62 22.01 21.08
N PHE A 20 16.68 21.36 22.25
CA PHE A 20 16.06 20.06 22.47
C PHE A 20 14.55 20.10 22.24
N GLY A 21 13.84 21.10 22.79
CA GLY A 21 12.39 21.24 22.61
C GLY A 21 11.99 21.43 21.15
N LEU A 22 12.76 22.21 20.38
CA LEU A 22 12.51 22.41 18.95
C LEU A 22 12.76 21.12 18.14
N ILE A 23 13.85 20.42 18.41
CA ILE A 23 14.18 19.15 17.74
C ILE A 23 13.12 18.10 18.06
N PHE A 24 12.81 17.93 19.35
CA PHE A 24 11.85 16.94 19.83
C PHE A 24 10.44 17.22 19.28
N GLY A 25 9.98 18.48 19.36
CA GLY A 25 8.67 18.86 18.83
C GLY A 25 8.55 18.63 17.33
N THR A 26 9.58 19.00 16.56
CA THR A 26 9.61 18.76 15.10
C THR A 26 9.52 17.26 14.78
N LEU A 27 10.33 16.44 15.46
CA LEU A 27 10.31 14.99 15.24
C LEU A 27 9.02 14.33 15.67
N SER A 28 8.43 14.76 16.79
CA SER A 28 7.14 14.25 17.24
C SER A 28 6.05 14.53 16.20
N GLY A 29 6.00 15.75 15.65
CA GLY A 29 5.04 16.12 14.60
C GLY A 29 5.15 15.21 13.37
N PHE A 30 6.36 15.08 12.79
CA PHE A 30 6.56 14.19 11.65
C PHE A 30 6.25 12.72 11.95
N ASN A 31 6.50 12.26 13.18
CA ASN A 31 6.12 10.91 13.58
C ASN A 31 4.61 10.72 13.63
N ASP A 32 3.86 11.73 14.09
CA ASP A 32 2.40 11.67 14.15
C ASP A 32 1.80 11.75 12.75
N ASP A 33 2.26 12.66 11.90
CA ASP A 33 1.86 12.73 10.48
C ASP A 33 2.14 11.40 9.76
N ARG A 34 3.31 10.79 10.01
CA ARG A 34 3.65 9.49 9.44
C ARG A 34 2.72 8.39 9.93
N LYS A 35 2.30 8.38 11.20
CA LYS A 35 1.35 7.39 11.72
C LYS A 35 0.01 7.50 10.99
N GLU A 36 -0.46 8.71 10.69
CA GLU A 36 -1.70 8.90 9.92
C GLU A 36 -1.58 8.31 8.51
N VAL A 37 -0.46 8.55 7.82
CA VAL A 37 -0.20 7.92 6.51
C VAL A 37 -0.13 6.38 6.63
N MET A 38 0.50 5.86 7.69
CA MET A 38 0.59 4.42 7.92
C MET A 38 -0.76 3.78 8.29
N ALA A 39 -1.67 4.53 8.91
CA ALA A 39 -3.04 4.08 9.16
C ALA A 39 -3.83 3.92 7.85
N LEU A 40 -3.63 4.82 6.87
CA LEU A 40 -4.21 4.66 5.53
C LEU A 40 -3.58 3.50 4.74
N LEU A 41 -2.33 3.15 5.02
CA LEU A 41 -1.64 2.03 4.40
C LEU A 41 -2.12 0.68 4.96
N SER A 42 -2.00 0.51 6.28
CA SER A 42 -2.07 -0.79 6.96
C SER A 42 -3.14 -0.86 8.06
N GLY A 43 -3.87 0.23 8.31
CA GLY A 43 -5.03 0.22 9.19
C GLY A 43 -6.21 -0.49 8.54
N GLU A 44 -7.27 -0.72 9.32
CA GLU A 44 -8.50 -1.36 8.86
C GLU A 44 -9.10 -0.61 7.66
N GLY A 45 -9.35 -1.32 6.57
CA GLY A 45 -9.85 -0.73 5.32
C GLY A 45 -8.80 0.07 4.55
N GLY A 46 -7.52 -0.01 4.93
CA GLY A 46 -6.40 0.64 4.28
C GLY A 46 -6.03 0.02 2.94
N LEU A 47 -5.02 0.61 2.29
CA LEU A 47 -4.54 0.15 0.98
C LEU A 47 -4.17 -1.33 0.97
N MET A 48 -3.52 -1.82 2.02
CA MET A 48 -3.11 -3.23 2.11
C MET A 48 -4.30 -4.19 2.14
N ASP A 49 -5.39 -3.83 2.82
CA ASP A 49 -6.61 -4.64 2.82
C ASP A 49 -7.23 -4.71 1.41
N VAL A 50 -7.27 -3.58 0.70
CA VAL A 50 -7.73 -3.55 -0.70
C VAL A 50 -6.92 -4.52 -1.56
N LEU A 51 -5.59 -4.50 -1.45
CA LEU A 51 -4.72 -5.40 -2.23
C LEU A 51 -4.88 -6.87 -1.84
N GLN A 52 -5.05 -7.15 -0.55
CA GLN A 52 -5.32 -8.49 -0.05
C GLN A 52 -6.65 -9.05 -0.59
N PHE A 53 -7.71 -8.24 -0.60
CA PHE A 53 -9.00 -8.64 -1.19
C PHE A 53 -8.88 -8.89 -2.69
N ARG A 54 -8.15 -8.04 -3.42
CA ARG A 54 -7.89 -8.27 -4.85
C ARG A 54 -7.15 -9.58 -5.10
N GLY A 55 -6.13 -9.87 -4.30
CA GLY A 55 -5.44 -11.15 -4.36
C GLY A 55 -6.37 -12.32 -4.03
N ALA A 56 -7.27 -12.19 -3.06
CA ALA A 56 -8.23 -13.23 -2.72
C ALA A 56 -9.21 -13.51 -3.87
N ASP A 57 -9.77 -12.47 -4.48
CA ASP A 57 -10.69 -12.60 -5.63
C ASP A 57 -9.99 -13.14 -6.88
N GLY A 58 -8.73 -12.75 -7.10
CA GLY A 58 -7.88 -13.35 -8.12
C GLY A 58 -7.72 -14.86 -7.94
N LEU A 59 -7.43 -15.31 -6.72
CA LEU A 59 -7.33 -16.74 -6.41
C LEU A 59 -8.68 -17.46 -6.57
N ASN A 60 -9.79 -16.84 -6.17
CA ASN A 60 -11.13 -17.38 -6.40
C ASN A 60 -11.42 -17.58 -7.89
N LEU A 61 -11.00 -16.64 -8.74
CA LEU A 61 -11.11 -16.77 -10.19
C LEU A 61 -10.34 -18.00 -10.72
N THR A 62 -9.17 -18.32 -10.17
CA THR A 62 -8.42 -19.52 -10.58
C THR A 62 -9.20 -20.82 -10.31
N VAL A 63 -10.01 -20.87 -9.24
CA VAL A 63 -10.85 -22.03 -8.92
C VAL A 63 -11.92 -22.24 -9.98
N VAL A 64 -12.52 -21.15 -10.49
CA VAL A 64 -13.48 -21.19 -11.59
C VAL A 64 -12.77 -21.61 -12.88
N ALA A 65 -11.65 -20.96 -13.18
CA ALA A 65 -10.92 -21.18 -14.42
C ALA A 65 -10.47 -22.64 -14.57
N ARG A 66 -9.97 -23.26 -13.50
CA ARG A 66 -9.50 -24.66 -13.48
C ARG A 66 -10.60 -25.70 -13.72
N ARG A 67 -11.89 -25.34 -13.64
CA ARG A 67 -13.00 -26.24 -14.00
C ARG A 67 -13.18 -26.36 -15.51
N HIS A 68 -12.70 -25.38 -16.26
CA HIS A 68 -13.00 -25.22 -17.69
C HIS A 68 -11.75 -25.21 -18.56
N LEU A 69 -10.61 -24.73 -18.04
CA LEU A 69 -9.34 -24.62 -18.73
C LEU A 69 -8.37 -25.74 -18.32
N PRO A 70 -7.37 -26.08 -19.15
CA PRO A 70 -6.36 -27.08 -18.82
C PRO A 70 -5.59 -26.75 -17.54
N ALA A 71 -5.17 -27.77 -16.78
CA ALA A 71 -4.45 -27.60 -15.52
C ALA A 71 -3.12 -26.81 -15.66
N GLY A 72 -2.50 -26.83 -16.84
CA GLY A 72 -1.28 -26.10 -17.17
C GLY A 72 -1.50 -24.78 -17.92
N ASP A 73 -2.71 -24.21 -17.89
CA ASP A 73 -2.96 -22.95 -18.59
C ASP A 73 -2.11 -21.81 -17.99
N ALA A 74 -1.29 -21.19 -18.85
CA ALA A 74 -0.33 -20.17 -18.45
C ALA A 74 -0.97 -18.89 -17.90
N ASP A 75 -2.17 -18.53 -18.37
CA ASP A 75 -2.86 -17.33 -17.88
C ASP A 75 -3.49 -17.57 -16.51
N VAL A 76 -4.00 -18.78 -16.25
CA VAL A 76 -4.46 -19.17 -14.91
C VAL A 76 -3.30 -19.15 -13.91
N GLN A 77 -2.12 -19.66 -14.29
CA GLN A 77 -0.92 -19.57 -13.46
C GLN A 77 -0.46 -18.12 -13.26
N ALA A 78 -0.60 -17.26 -14.27
CA ALA A 78 -0.28 -15.84 -14.14
C ALA A 78 -1.19 -15.13 -13.12
N VAL A 79 -2.49 -15.43 -13.12
CA VAL A 79 -3.43 -14.95 -12.09
C VAL A 79 -3.00 -15.45 -10.71
N GLU A 80 -2.78 -16.75 -10.56
CA GLU A 80 -2.38 -17.36 -9.28
C GLU A 80 -1.12 -16.73 -8.70
N ASN A 81 -0.08 -16.55 -9.53
CA ASN A 81 1.18 -15.96 -9.11
C ASN A 81 1.00 -14.49 -8.70
N ALA A 82 0.37 -13.67 -9.54
CA ALA A 82 0.18 -12.24 -9.23
C ALA A 82 -0.70 -12.04 -7.99
N ALA A 83 -1.80 -12.79 -7.90
CA ALA A 83 -2.71 -12.77 -6.76
C ALA A 83 -2.04 -13.24 -5.47
N GLY A 84 -1.23 -14.30 -5.54
CA GLY A 84 -0.41 -14.76 -4.41
C GLY A 84 0.57 -13.69 -3.94
N LYS A 85 1.26 -13.02 -4.87
CA LYS A 85 2.21 -11.95 -4.54
C LYS A 85 1.57 -10.73 -3.90
N LEU A 86 0.35 -10.35 -4.28
CA LEU A 86 -0.39 -9.26 -3.62
C LEU A 86 -0.67 -9.54 -2.14
N ARG A 87 -0.63 -10.82 -1.74
CA ARG A 87 -0.94 -11.27 -0.38
C ARG A 87 0.31 -11.52 0.45
N GLU A 88 1.50 -11.44 -0.13
CA GLU A 88 2.75 -11.64 0.59
C GLU A 88 3.00 -10.49 1.58
N PRO A 89 3.32 -10.79 2.85
CA PRO A 89 3.68 -9.76 3.80
C PRO A 89 5.02 -9.14 3.39
N GLN A 90 5.18 -7.83 3.63
CA GLN A 90 6.44 -7.09 3.49
C GLN A 90 6.94 -6.83 2.05
N ALA A 91 6.10 -6.98 1.03
CA ALA A 91 6.44 -6.48 -0.30
C ALA A 91 6.41 -4.93 -0.33
N SER A 92 7.37 -4.31 -1.01
CA SER A 92 7.35 -2.86 -1.30
C SER A 92 6.10 -2.49 -2.12
N LEU A 93 5.57 -1.29 -1.94
CA LEU A 93 4.38 -0.82 -2.68
C LEU A 93 4.59 -0.77 -4.18
N SER A 94 5.80 -0.45 -4.65
CA SER A 94 6.14 -0.50 -6.08
C SER A 94 6.03 -1.92 -6.65
N ALA A 95 6.57 -2.91 -5.93
CA ALA A 95 6.44 -4.31 -6.32
C ALA A 95 4.97 -4.76 -6.31
N LEU A 96 4.20 -4.38 -5.29
CA LEU A 96 2.77 -4.69 -5.21
C LEU A 96 1.99 -4.06 -6.38
N LYS A 97 2.31 -2.81 -6.75
CA LYS A 97 1.68 -2.14 -7.88
C LYS A 97 1.90 -2.87 -9.19
N GLU A 98 3.11 -3.37 -9.40
CA GLU A 98 3.44 -4.16 -10.58
C GLU A 98 2.65 -5.48 -10.60
N GLN A 99 2.53 -6.17 -9.45
CA GLN A 99 1.71 -7.38 -9.36
C GLN A 99 0.22 -7.10 -9.55
N ASP A 100 -0.27 -5.96 -9.08
CA ASP A 100 -1.66 -5.53 -9.29
C ASP A 100 -1.97 -5.33 -10.78
N ARG A 101 -1.06 -4.69 -11.53
CA ARG A 101 -1.17 -4.57 -13.00
C ARG A 101 -1.16 -5.94 -13.68
N ARG A 102 -0.25 -6.83 -13.27
CA ARG A 102 -0.17 -8.19 -13.82
C ARG A 102 -1.43 -9.00 -13.56
N LEU A 103 -1.99 -8.88 -12.35
CA LEU A 103 -3.24 -9.51 -11.98
C LEU A 103 -4.37 -9.04 -12.90
N ALA A 104 -4.56 -7.73 -13.05
CA ALA A 104 -5.61 -7.17 -13.90
C ALA A 104 -5.51 -7.67 -15.35
N ALA A 105 -4.31 -7.65 -15.92
CA ALA A 105 -4.09 -8.14 -17.28
C ALA A 105 -4.33 -9.64 -17.42
N ALA A 106 -3.92 -10.45 -16.43
CA ALA A 106 -4.12 -11.89 -16.45
C ALA A 106 -5.59 -12.29 -16.28
N VAL A 107 -6.33 -11.57 -15.43
CA VAL A 107 -7.78 -11.75 -15.22
C VAL A 107 -8.55 -11.56 -16.53
N GLU A 108 -8.25 -10.50 -17.29
CA GLU A 108 -8.92 -10.27 -18.58
C GLU A 108 -8.63 -11.40 -19.58
N ARG A 109 -7.38 -11.85 -19.70
CA ARG A 109 -7.02 -12.97 -20.59
C ARG A 109 -7.72 -14.28 -20.20
N VAL A 110 -7.81 -14.58 -18.90
CA VAL A 110 -8.55 -15.77 -18.42
C VAL A 110 -10.05 -15.62 -18.70
N ALA A 111 -10.63 -14.44 -18.49
CA ALA A 111 -12.04 -14.18 -18.77
C ALA A 111 -12.37 -14.36 -20.26
N GLU A 112 -11.51 -13.84 -21.16
CA GLU A 112 -11.66 -14.02 -22.62
C GLU A 112 -11.60 -15.49 -23.02
N LYS A 113 -10.63 -16.26 -22.49
CA LYS A 113 -10.52 -17.70 -22.72
C LYS A 113 -11.75 -18.47 -22.23
N LEU A 114 -12.23 -18.14 -21.04
CA LEU A 114 -13.43 -18.75 -20.47
C LEU A 114 -14.65 -18.47 -21.36
N ALA A 115 -14.82 -17.24 -21.83
CA ALA A 115 -15.91 -16.87 -22.72
C ALA A 115 -15.95 -17.69 -24.02
N GLN A 116 -14.82 -18.20 -24.49
CA GLN A 116 -14.70 -19.05 -25.69
C GLN A 116 -14.78 -20.56 -25.38
N THR A 117 -14.85 -20.96 -24.11
CA THR A 117 -14.80 -22.37 -23.70
C THR A 117 -16.21 -22.97 -23.61
N PRO A 118 -16.54 -24.05 -24.37
CA PRO A 118 -17.89 -24.61 -24.40
C PRO A 118 -18.43 -25.05 -23.03
N SER A 119 -17.58 -25.66 -22.19
CA SER A 119 -17.98 -26.11 -20.84
C SER A 119 -18.34 -24.93 -19.92
N PHE A 120 -17.70 -23.77 -20.11
CA PHE A 120 -18.03 -22.54 -19.39
C PHE A 120 -19.30 -21.89 -19.95
N GLN A 121 -19.44 -21.85 -21.27
CA GLN A 121 -20.66 -21.38 -21.95
C GLN A 121 -21.91 -22.18 -21.54
N ALA A 122 -21.76 -23.45 -21.16
CA ALA A 122 -22.85 -24.27 -20.66
C ALA A 122 -23.17 -24.04 -19.16
N SER A 123 -22.28 -23.38 -18.39
CA SER A 123 -22.44 -23.19 -16.94
C SER A 123 -22.94 -21.78 -16.60
N ALA A 124 -24.25 -21.62 -16.37
CA ALA A 124 -24.81 -20.34 -15.91
C ALA A 124 -24.22 -19.88 -14.56
N ARG A 125 -23.99 -20.83 -13.64
CA ARG A 125 -23.39 -20.56 -12.32
C ARG A 125 -22.01 -19.94 -12.44
N ASP A 126 -21.12 -20.56 -13.23
CA ASP A 126 -19.73 -20.12 -13.31
C ASP A 126 -19.61 -18.80 -14.09
N LYS A 127 -20.53 -18.49 -15.02
CA LYS A 127 -20.66 -17.16 -15.63
C LYS A 127 -21.03 -16.09 -14.61
N SER A 128 -22.12 -16.27 -13.87
CA SER A 128 -22.53 -15.32 -12.84
C SER A 128 -21.43 -15.07 -11.81
N TYR A 129 -20.69 -16.12 -11.45
CA TYR A 129 -19.59 -16.00 -10.50
C TYR A 129 -18.39 -15.26 -11.09
N LEU A 130 -18.04 -15.48 -12.37
CA LEU A 130 -17.01 -14.69 -13.06
C LEU A 130 -17.42 -13.21 -13.14
N ASP A 131 -18.66 -12.90 -13.50
CA ASP A 131 -19.16 -11.53 -13.59
C ASP A 131 -19.06 -10.81 -12.24
N MET A 132 -19.43 -11.50 -11.15
CA MET A 132 -19.29 -10.98 -9.78
C MET A 132 -17.82 -10.71 -9.43
N LEU A 133 -16.93 -11.66 -9.66
CA LEU A 133 -15.49 -11.49 -9.39
C LEU A 133 -14.88 -10.35 -10.20
N LYS A 134 -15.26 -10.19 -11.47
CA LYS A 134 -14.80 -9.06 -12.29
C LYS A 134 -15.30 -7.73 -11.73
N ALA A 135 -16.56 -7.66 -11.30
CA ALA A 135 -17.12 -6.46 -10.69
C ALA A 135 -16.42 -6.09 -9.38
N ASP A 136 -16.16 -7.07 -8.51
CA ASP A 136 -15.45 -6.86 -7.24
C ASP A 136 -14.01 -6.42 -7.46
N LEU A 137 -13.28 -7.08 -8.36
CA LEU A 137 -11.94 -6.65 -8.77
C LEU A 137 -11.96 -5.23 -9.35
N GLN A 138 -12.91 -4.89 -10.23
CA GLN A 138 -13.00 -3.53 -10.77
C GLN A 138 -13.26 -2.50 -9.67
N LYS A 139 -14.18 -2.79 -8.75
CA LYS A 139 -14.50 -1.94 -7.60
C LYS A 139 -13.28 -1.70 -6.71
N LEU A 140 -12.52 -2.75 -6.42
CA LEU A 140 -11.31 -2.65 -5.61
C LEU A 140 -10.20 -1.87 -6.34
N SER A 141 -10.03 -2.05 -7.66
CA SER A 141 -9.08 -1.26 -8.48
C SER A 141 -9.38 0.23 -8.43
N ALA A 142 -10.67 0.57 -8.37
CA ALA A 142 -11.17 1.95 -8.36
C ALA A 142 -11.39 2.48 -6.93
N SER A 143 -10.91 1.77 -5.90
CA SER A 143 -11.12 2.17 -4.51
C SER A 143 -10.53 3.56 -4.25
N PRO A 144 -11.29 4.50 -3.67
CA PRO A 144 -10.79 5.84 -3.35
C PRO A 144 -9.64 5.81 -2.33
N VAL A 145 -9.54 4.73 -1.54
CA VAL A 145 -8.44 4.50 -0.58
C VAL A 145 -7.07 4.62 -1.25
N ILE A 146 -6.94 4.16 -2.51
CA ILE A 146 -5.69 4.25 -3.26
C ILE A 146 -5.27 5.71 -3.48
N ALA A 147 -6.20 6.55 -3.93
CA ALA A 147 -5.94 7.96 -4.16
C ALA A 147 -5.69 8.71 -2.86
N THR A 148 -6.48 8.43 -1.82
CA THR A 148 -6.33 9.02 -0.48
C THR A 148 -4.96 8.71 0.13
N TYR A 149 -4.52 7.45 0.06
CA TYR A 149 -3.21 7.04 0.53
C TYR A 149 -2.09 7.77 -0.20
N ASN A 150 -2.10 7.74 -1.54
CA ASN A 150 -1.06 8.36 -2.36
C ASN A 150 -0.98 9.87 -2.13
N GLN A 151 -2.12 10.53 -1.99
CA GLN A 151 -2.17 11.96 -1.69
C GLN A 151 -1.53 12.26 -0.32
N ALA A 152 -1.92 11.52 0.73
CA ALA A 152 -1.37 11.71 2.07
C ALA A 152 0.14 11.42 2.12
N ALA A 153 0.60 10.36 1.45
CA ALA A 153 2.02 10.04 1.36
C ALA A 153 2.80 11.12 0.57
N ALA A 154 2.24 11.64 -0.52
CA ALA A 154 2.85 12.71 -1.30
C ALA A 154 2.94 14.02 -0.51
N ASP A 155 1.88 14.38 0.23
CA ASP A 155 1.85 15.57 1.08
C ASP A 155 2.87 15.47 2.23
N PHE A 156 2.94 14.32 2.90
CA PHE A 156 3.96 14.04 3.91
C PHE A 156 5.38 14.18 3.32
N ASN A 157 5.64 13.57 2.17
CA ASN A 157 6.94 13.64 1.51
C ASN A 157 7.32 15.08 1.15
N LYS A 158 6.36 15.86 0.64
CA LYS A 158 6.53 17.27 0.32
C LYS A 158 6.85 18.12 1.56
N GLN A 159 6.20 17.84 2.69
CA GLN A 159 6.52 18.50 3.96
C GLN A 159 7.92 18.12 4.46
N LEU A 160 8.30 16.85 4.31
CA LEU A 160 9.62 16.35 4.66
C LEU A 160 10.73 16.93 3.75
N ASP A 161 10.39 17.36 2.53
CA ASP A 161 11.27 18.11 1.62
C ASP A 161 11.49 19.58 1.99
N SER A 162 10.79 20.10 3.01
CA SER A 162 10.94 21.50 3.42
C SER A 162 12.33 21.83 4.00
N LYS A 163 12.84 23.03 3.71
CA LYS A 163 14.23 23.44 4.01
C LYS A 163 14.58 23.55 5.50
N THR A 164 13.59 23.67 6.39
CA THR A 164 13.83 23.89 7.83
C THR A 164 13.51 22.64 8.63
N GLY A 165 12.22 22.40 8.91
CA GLY A 165 11.77 21.25 9.70
C GLY A 165 12.05 19.91 9.01
N GLY A 166 11.80 19.82 7.70
CA GLY A 166 12.03 18.60 6.92
C GLY A 166 13.50 18.19 6.84
N ALA A 167 14.40 19.14 6.57
CA ALA A 167 15.84 18.90 6.53
C ALA A 167 16.38 18.37 7.87
N LEU A 168 15.93 18.93 8.99
CA LEU A 168 16.28 18.45 10.32
C LEU A 168 15.70 17.06 10.59
N ALA A 169 14.44 16.82 10.27
CA ALA A 169 13.80 15.52 10.44
C ALA A 169 14.51 14.42 9.64
N ARG A 170 14.91 14.70 8.40
CA ARG A 170 15.71 13.78 7.57
C ARG A 170 17.09 13.50 8.12
N LEU A 171 17.80 14.54 8.59
CA LEU A 171 19.10 14.37 9.25
C LEU A 171 19.01 13.42 10.44
N LEU A 172 17.86 13.44 11.13
CA LEU A 172 17.56 12.60 12.28
C LEU A 172 16.91 11.26 11.92
N GLY A 173 16.91 10.88 10.63
CA GLY A 173 16.54 9.54 10.16
C GLY A 173 15.11 9.40 9.64
N MET A 174 14.30 10.46 9.62
CA MET A 174 12.95 10.41 9.05
C MET A 174 13.03 10.13 7.54
N GLN A 175 12.38 9.06 7.10
CA GLN A 175 12.35 8.62 5.70
C GLN A 175 11.00 8.99 5.06
N PRO A 176 10.98 9.23 3.73
CA PRO A 176 9.74 9.41 3.00
C PRO A 176 8.85 8.16 3.06
N CYS A 177 7.54 8.36 2.93
CA CYS A 177 6.57 7.30 2.70
C CYS A 177 6.63 6.83 1.24
N GLU A 178 6.59 5.52 1.01
CA GLU A 178 6.53 4.97 -0.34
C GLU A 178 5.20 5.35 -1.01
N LEU A 179 5.19 5.57 -2.33
CA LEU A 179 3.97 5.82 -3.10
C LEU A 179 3.52 4.53 -3.79
N TYR A 180 2.21 4.31 -3.90
CA TYR A 180 1.62 3.23 -4.68
C TYR A 180 1.30 3.69 -6.12
N GLN A 181 2.31 3.73 -6.99
CA GLN A 181 2.22 4.25 -8.36
C GLN A 181 2.99 3.43 -9.40
#